data_AF-A0A3M2B3N4-F1
#
_entry.id   AF-A0A3M2B3N4-F1
#
_cell.length_a   1.000
_cell.length_b   1.000
_cell.length_c   1.000
_cell.angle_alpha   90.00
_cell.angle_beta   90.00
_cell.angle_gamma   90.00
#
_symmetry.space_group_name_H-M   'P 1'
#
loop_
_entity.id
_entity.type
_entity.pdbx_description
1 polymer ?
#
loop_
_entity_poly.entity_id
_entity_poly.type
_entity_poly.pdbx_seq_one_letter_code
_entity_poly.pdbx_strand_id
1 'polypeptide(L)'
;MTGFVSRLDAQWVPCYPVLINAFDPNSAVSGIWLLWGHVTKGVIYPYVKNADIYICPSDRRGREKKLSYSMNAVASYIPEPVVERPAEFIQLIDEGETLNDGYFYAIAGNQFVDCPSIVHSNGANFQFFDGHSKWIRARHTAQQARIGQCLDTVPKHYFCPKVPFPESRMYGAACQSAP
;
A
#
# COMPACT_ATOMS: atom_id res chain seq x y z
N MET A 1 10.82 -15.45 9.80
CA MET A 1 9.95 -16.30 8.95
C MET A 1 10.80 -16.98 7.90
N THR A 2 11.10 -18.26 8.08
CA THR A 2 11.77 -19.11 7.09
C THR A 2 10.69 -20.00 6.46
N GLY A 3 10.22 -19.67 5.25
CA GLY A 3 9.22 -20.49 4.57
C GLY A 3 8.55 -19.83 3.36
N PHE A 4 8.31 -18.51 3.42
CA PHE A 4 7.76 -17.76 2.28
C PHE A 4 8.89 -17.00 1.57
N VAL A 5 9.07 -17.31 0.29
CA VAL A 5 9.95 -16.52 -0.59
C VAL A 5 9.06 -15.49 -1.27
N SER A 6 9.18 -14.22 -0.89
CA SER A 6 8.54 -13.14 -1.64
C SER A 6 9.15 -13.09 -3.02
N ARG A 7 8.32 -13.30 -4.05
CA ARG A 7 8.66 -13.09 -5.46
C ARG A 7 7.78 -11.98 -6.00
N LEU A 8 8.23 -11.32 -7.07
CA LEU A 8 7.48 -10.22 -7.67
C LEU A 8 6.09 -10.69 -8.17
N ASP A 9 5.96 -11.93 -8.60
CA ASP A 9 4.72 -12.52 -9.11
C ASP A 9 3.83 -13.17 -8.03
N ALA A 10 4.33 -13.37 -6.81
CA ALA A 10 3.65 -14.12 -5.74
C ALA A 10 2.96 -13.24 -4.69
N GLN A 11 2.68 -11.97 -5.03
CA GLN A 11 2.03 -11.00 -4.16
C GLN A 11 0.54 -10.84 -4.51
N TRP A 12 -0.21 -10.09 -3.67
CA TRP A 12 -1.65 -9.83 -3.87
C TRP A 12 -1.94 -9.25 -5.27
N VAL A 13 -1.04 -8.40 -5.76
CA VAL A 13 -0.82 -8.05 -7.16
C VAL A 13 0.67 -8.20 -7.48
N PRO A 14 1.08 -8.41 -8.74
CA PRO A 14 2.48 -8.49 -9.08
C PRO A 14 3.24 -7.18 -8.72
N CYS A 15 4.34 -7.28 -7.99
CA CYS A 15 5.16 -6.17 -7.52
C CYS A 15 6.10 -5.64 -8.63
N TYR A 16 5.58 -5.48 -9.84
CA TYR A 16 6.31 -4.84 -10.93
C TYR A 16 6.09 -3.33 -10.89
N PRO A 17 7.07 -2.52 -11.35
CA PRO A 17 6.87 -1.08 -11.47
C PRO A 17 5.63 -0.79 -12.32
N VAL A 18 4.66 -0.08 -11.78
CA VAL A 18 3.42 0.38 -12.42
C VAL A 18 3.69 1.63 -13.25
N LEU A 19 4.55 2.52 -12.77
CA LEU A 19 5.02 3.70 -13.50
C LEU A 19 6.49 3.52 -13.92
N ILE A 20 6.89 4.07 -15.06
CA ILE A 20 8.30 4.06 -15.49
C ILE A 20 9.18 4.86 -14.52
N ASN A 21 8.67 6.01 -14.05
CA ASN A 21 9.27 6.83 -13.03
C ASN A 21 8.25 7.08 -11.91
N ALA A 22 8.41 6.38 -10.78
CA ALA A 22 7.49 6.49 -9.65
C ALA A 22 7.53 7.85 -8.94
N PHE A 23 8.52 8.71 -9.20
CA PHE A 23 8.55 10.07 -8.64
C PHE A 23 7.72 11.08 -9.44
N ASP A 24 7.30 10.71 -10.66
CA ASP A 24 6.49 11.56 -11.53
C ASP A 24 5.07 11.00 -11.65
N PRO A 25 4.04 11.70 -11.10
CA PRO A 25 2.64 11.27 -11.17
C PRO A 25 2.08 11.21 -12.60
N ASN A 26 2.77 11.79 -13.58
CA ASN A 26 2.41 11.79 -14.99
C ASN A 26 3.29 10.85 -15.82
N SER A 27 4.21 10.11 -15.18
CA SER A 27 5.04 9.12 -15.85
C SER A 27 4.17 8.09 -16.56
N ALA A 28 4.58 7.63 -17.74
CA ALA A 28 3.86 6.59 -18.47
C ALA A 28 3.76 5.30 -17.64
N VAL A 29 2.67 4.56 -17.83
CA VAL A 29 2.52 3.23 -17.25
C VAL A 29 3.55 2.29 -17.85
N SER A 30 4.18 1.50 -16.99
CA SER A 30 5.21 0.53 -17.33
C SER A 30 4.67 -0.55 -18.26
N GLY A 31 5.38 -0.78 -19.38
CA GLY A 31 5.04 -1.85 -20.30
C GLY A 31 5.17 -3.24 -19.67
N ILE A 32 6.10 -3.45 -18.73
CA ILE A 32 6.29 -4.73 -18.04
C ILE A 32 5.04 -5.08 -17.22
N TRP A 33 4.50 -4.11 -16.47
CA TRP A 33 3.28 -4.27 -15.69
C TRP A 33 2.08 -4.68 -16.55
N LEU A 34 1.91 -4.03 -17.70
CA LEU A 34 0.82 -4.33 -18.63
C LEU A 34 1.00 -5.70 -19.29
N LEU A 35 2.21 -6.01 -19.78
CA LEU A 35 2.52 -7.26 -20.48
C LEU A 35 2.43 -8.49 -19.56
N TRP A 36 2.78 -8.35 -18.29
CA TRP A 36 2.65 -9.45 -17.33
C TRP A 36 1.18 -9.79 -17.02
N GLY A 37 0.27 -8.82 -17.19
CA GLY A 37 -1.16 -8.98 -16.93
C GLY A 37 -1.64 -8.30 -15.66
N HIS A 38 -0.89 -7.33 -15.13
CA HIS A 38 -1.29 -6.45 -14.03
C HIS A 38 -1.95 -7.23 -12.86
N VAL A 39 -3.05 -6.72 -12.31
CA VAL A 39 -3.79 -7.37 -11.22
C VAL A 39 -4.27 -8.80 -11.52
N THR A 40 -4.40 -9.20 -12.79
CA THR A 40 -4.95 -10.54 -13.13
C THR A 40 -4.00 -11.68 -12.81
N LYS A 41 -2.72 -11.37 -12.58
CA LYS A 41 -1.71 -12.33 -12.12
C LYS A 41 -1.45 -12.28 -10.61
N GLY A 42 -2.20 -11.48 -9.88
CA GLY A 42 -2.11 -11.44 -8.42
C GLY A 42 -2.72 -12.68 -7.76
N VAL A 43 -2.21 -13.08 -6.59
CA VAL A 43 -2.65 -14.33 -5.92
C VAL A 43 -4.09 -14.29 -5.43
N ILE A 44 -4.68 -13.10 -5.26
CA ILE A 44 -6.08 -12.93 -4.85
C ILE A 44 -7.05 -12.88 -6.05
N TYR A 45 -6.56 -12.56 -7.25
CA TYR A 45 -7.40 -12.39 -8.44
C TYR A 45 -8.23 -13.62 -8.81
N PRO A 46 -7.73 -14.88 -8.66
CA PRO A 46 -8.55 -16.07 -8.90
C PRO A 46 -9.86 -16.14 -8.10
N TYR A 47 -9.94 -15.42 -6.97
CA TYR A 47 -11.14 -15.34 -6.12
C TYR A 47 -12.02 -14.14 -6.47
N VAL A 48 -11.42 -13.01 -6.88
CA VAL A 48 -12.12 -11.77 -7.23
C VAL A 48 -12.70 -11.83 -8.65
N LYS A 49 -11.90 -12.31 -9.62
CA LYS A 49 -12.22 -12.43 -11.06
C LYS A 49 -12.81 -11.17 -11.71
N ASN A 50 -12.49 -10.00 -11.15
CA ASN A 50 -12.93 -8.71 -11.67
C ASN A 50 -11.85 -7.65 -11.43
N ALA A 51 -11.15 -7.26 -12.51
CA ALA A 51 -10.04 -6.31 -12.44
C ALA A 51 -10.50 -4.89 -12.08
N ASP A 52 -11.77 -4.53 -12.35
CA ASP A 52 -12.28 -3.19 -12.09
C ASP A 52 -12.38 -2.88 -10.58
N ILE A 53 -12.43 -3.91 -9.72
CA ILE A 53 -12.47 -3.76 -8.26
C ILE A 53 -11.15 -3.19 -7.71
N TYR A 54 -10.04 -3.33 -8.45
CA TYR A 54 -8.73 -2.82 -8.04
C TYR A 54 -8.52 -1.33 -8.37
N ILE A 55 -9.51 -0.70 -9.00
CA ILE A 55 -9.42 0.65 -9.53
C ILE A 55 -10.38 1.55 -8.77
N CYS A 56 -9.84 2.58 -8.13
CA CYS A 56 -10.64 3.61 -7.50
C CYS A 56 -11.31 4.47 -8.60
N PRO A 57 -12.65 4.66 -8.59
CA PRO A 57 -13.31 5.51 -9.57
C PRO A 57 -12.87 6.99 -9.52
N SER A 58 -12.32 7.43 -8.39
CA SER A 58 -11.81 8.80 -8.20
C SER A 58 -10.34 8.95 -8.57
N ASP A 59 -9.61 7.85 -8.81
CA ASP A 59 -8.23 7.92 -9.29
C ASP A 59 -8.25 8.28 -10.78
N ARG A 60 -7.79 9.50 -11.10
CA ARG A 60 -7.79 10.04 -12.46
C ARG A 60 -7.02 9.16 -13.46
N ARG A 61 -6.03 8.40 -12.99
CA ARG A 61 -5.20 7.50 -13.81
C ARG A 61 -5.45 6.02 -13.50
N GLY A 62 -6.40 5.68 -12.63
CA GLY A 62 -6.63 4.31 -12.19
C GLY A 62 -6.93 3.34 -13.34
N ARG A 63 -7.67 3.80 -14.36
CA ARG A 63 -7.97 3.01 -15.58
C ARG A 63 -6.76 2.75 -16.47
N GLU A 64 -5.80 3.69 -16.47
CA GLU A 64 -4.52 3.58 -17.20
C GLU A 64 -3.58 2.66 -16.43
N LYS A 65 -3.40 2.91 -15.12
CA LYS A 65 -2.55 2.13 -14.21
C LYS A 65 -3.07 0.71 -13.97
N LYS A 66 -4.38 0.46 -14.14
CA LYS A 66 -5.05 -0.81 -13.76
C LYS A 66 -4.99 -1.13 -12.26
N LEU A 67 -4.67 -0.15 -11.42
CA LEU A 67 -4.49 -0.29 -9.98
C LEU A 67 -4.57 1.08 -9.30
N SER A 68 -5.26 1.14 -8.16
CA SER A 68 -5.29 2.32 -7.27
C SER A 68 -4.97 1.97 -5.81
N TYR A 69 -5.02 0.70 -5.44
CA TYR A 69 -4.80 0.26 -4.07
C TYR A 69 -3.45 -0.45 -3.94
N SER A 70 -2.91 -0.43 -2.73
CA SER A 70 -1.68 -1.11 -2.36
C SER A 70 -1.83 -1.82 -1.03
N MET A 71 -1.12 -2.94 -0.89
CA MET A 71 -1.11 -3.69 0.36
C MET A 71 0.01 -3.18 1.25
N ASN A 72 -0.28 -2.98 2.54
CA ASN A 72 0.74 -2.69 3.54
C ASN A 72 1.83 -3.76 3.47
N ALA A 73 3.08 -3.33 3.30
CA ALA A 73 4.24 -4.21 3.23
C ALA A 73 4.32 -5.20 4.40
N VAL A 74 3.96 -4.77 5.60
CA VAL A 74 3.96 -5.64 6.79
C VAL A 74 2.85 -6.70 6.71
N ALA A 75 1.71 -6.39 6.11
CA ALA A 75 0.56 -7.30 6.03
C ALA A 75 0.71 -8.40 4.96
N SER A 76 1.52 -8.18 3.92
CA SER A 76 1.61 -9.05 2.74
C SER A 76 2.08 -10.49 3.02
N TYR A 77 2.78 -10.73 4.13
CA TYR A 77 3.29 -12.05 4.51
C TYR A 77 3.23 -12.33 6.02
N ILE A 78 2.43 -11.57 6.77
CA ILE A 78 2.32 -11.79 8.20
C ILE A 78 1.36 -12.96 8.48
N PRO A 79 1.74 -13.92 9.34
CA PRO A 79 0.81 -14.92 9.81
C PRO A 79 -0.27 -14.22 10.64
N GLU A 80 -1.54 -14.48 10.34
CA GLU A 80 -2.69 -13.96 11.10
C GLU A 80 -2.50 -14.09 12.63
N PRO A 81 -1.98 -15.20 13.20
CA PRO A 81 -1.78 -15.33 14.65
C PRO A 81 -0.81 -14.32 15.28
N VAL A 82 -0.02 -13.60 14.48
CA VAL A 82 0.93 -12.57 14.97
C VAL A 82 0.27 -11.18 15.02
N VAL A 83 -0.89 -11.01 14.41
CA VAL A 83 -1.62 -9.74 14.41
C VAL A 83 -2.44 -9.62 15.70
N GLU A 84 -1.95 -8.81 16.64
CA GLU A 84 -2.59 -8.60 17.95
C GLU A 84 -3.66 -7.50 17.92
N ARG A 85 -3.66 -6.66 16.87
CA ARG A 85 -4.51 -5.47 16.76
C ARG A 85 -5.23 -5.40 15.41
N PRO A 86 -6.06 -6.38 15.04
CA PRO A 86 -6.60 -6.49 13.68
C PRO A 86 -7.50 -5.29 13.28
N ALA A 87 -8.21 -4.70 14.24
CA ALA A 87 -9.02 -3.50 14.05
C ALA A 87 -8.21 -2.18 14.00
N GLU A 88 -6.90 -2.25 14.20
CA GLU A 88 -6.01 -1.08 14.14
C GLU A 88 -4.80 -1.32 13.23
N PHE A 89 -4.79 -2.43 12.49
CA PHE A 89 -3.72 -2.76 11.57
C PHE A 89 -4.22 -2.65 10.13
N ILE A 90 -3.68 -1.71 9.38
CA ILE A 90 -4.06 -1.47 7.99
C ILE A 90 -3.51 -2.58 7.09
N GLN A 91 -4.39 -3.15 6.27
CA GLN A 91 -4.07 -4.16 5.26
C GLN A 91 -3.99 -3.56 3.84
N LEU A 92 -5.04 -2.85 3.39
CA LEU A 92 -5.06 -2.20 2.07
C LEU A 92 -5.22 -0.69 2.20
N ILE A 93 -4.59 0.04 1.28
CA ILE A 93 -4.55 1.50 1.23
C ILE A 93 -4.89 1.96 -0.18
N ASP A 94 -5.73 2.99 -0.31
CA ASP A 94 -5.81 3.77 -1.55
C ASP A 94 -4.52 4.60 -1.71
N GLU A 95 -3.65 4.19 -2.63
CA GLU A 95 -2.35 4.82 -2.84
C GLU A 95 -2.47 6.02 -3.80
N GLY A 96 -1.58 7.00 -3.62
CA GLY A 96 -1.58 8.24 -4.38
C GLY A 96 -1.20 8.10 -5.85
N GLU A 97 -1.05 9.25 -6.49
CA GLU A 97 -0.78 9.32 -7.93
C GLU A 97 0.52 8.65 -8.36
N THR A 98 1.48 8.57 -7.44
CA THR A 98 2.80 7.96 -7.63
C THR A 98 2.84 6.46 -7.33
N LEU A 99 1.67 5.78 -7.36
CA LEU A 99 1.57 4.33 -7.12
C LEU A 99 2.65 3.58 -7.89
N ASN A 100 3.56 2.95 -7.14
CA ASN A 100 4.80 2.39 -7.67
C ASN A 100 4.70 0.92 -8.09
N ASP A 101 4.14 0.04 -7.27
CA ASP A 101 4.15 -1.41 -7.49
C ASP A 101 3.05 -2.20 -6.75
N GLY A 102 2.16 -1.52 -6.02
CA GLY A 102 1.12 -2.19 -5.23
C GLY A 102 1.58 -2.63 -3.84
N TYR A 103 2.80 -2.30 -3.42
CA TYR A 103 3.42 -2.72 -2.16
C TYR A 103 3.78 -1.50 -1.30
N PHE A 104 2.89 -1.15 -0.37
CA PHE A 104 2.91 0.11 0.35
C PHE A 104 3.90 0.11 1.52
N TYR A 105 4.96 0.90 1.41
CA TYR A 105 5.89 1.23 2.49
C TYR A 105 5.44 2.47 3.25
N ALA A 106 4.74 2.26 4.35
CA ALA A 106 4.27 3.37 5.20
C ALA A 106 5.37 3.97 6.08
N ILE A 107 6.34 3.14 6.48
CA ILE A 107 7.38 3.50 7.43
C ILE A 107 8.68 2.84 6.98
N ALA A 108 9.61 3.61 6.43
CA ALA A 108 10.92 3.12 6.02
C ALA A 108 12.05 3.97 6.63
N GLY A 109 11.95 4.29 7.93
CA GLY A 109 12.95 5.12 8.61
C GLY A 109 13.15 6.49 7.91
N ASN A 110 14.33 6.71 7.32
CA ASN A 110 14.70 7.91 6.55
C ASN A 110 14.51 7.77 5.02
N GLN A 111 13.90 6.69 4.53
CA GLN A 111 13.74 6.44 3.08
C GLN A 111 12.28 6.24 2.66
N PHE A 112 12.08 6.31 1.34
CA PHE A 112 10.85 6.22 0.54
C PHE A 112 9.61 5.74 1.30
N VAL A 113 8.73 6.70 1.56
CA VAL A 113 7.39 6.45 2.10
C VAL A 113 6.39 6.63 0.97
N ASP A 114 5.59 5.60 0.75
CA ASP A 114 4.49 5.65 -0.20
C ASP A 114 3.37 6.49 0.38
N CYS A 115 2.69 7.22 -0.50
CA CYS A 115 1.71 8.20 -0.09
C CYS A 115 0.31 7.65 -0.26
N PRO A 116 -0.56 7.74 0.76
CA PRO A 116 -1.97 7.49 0.53
C PRO A 116 -2.52 8.56 -0.41
N SER A 117 -3.62 8.24 -1.07
CA SER A 117 -4.35 9.18 -1.89
C SER A 117 -4.91 10.34 -1.07
N ILE A 118 -5.18 11.46 -1.77
CA ILE A 118 -5.89 12.62 -1.23
C ILE A 118 -7.13 12.98 -2.03
N VAL A 119 -7.46 12.18 -3.05
CA VAL A 119 -8.58 12.43 -3.97
C VAL A 119 -9.93 12.34 -3.28
N HIS A 120 -10.00 11.68 -2.11
CA HIS A 120 -11.20 11.57 -1.29
C HIS A 120 -11.23 12.67 -0.21
N SER A 121 -11.47 13.92 -0.63
CA SER A 121 -11.62 15.06 0.29
C SER A 121 -10.41 15.28 1.22
N ASN A 122 -9.20 15.23 0.67
CA ASN A 122 -7.92 15.29 1.40
C ASN A 122 -7.70 14.12 2.36
N GLY A 123 -8.16 12.93 1.98
CA GLY A 123 -7.89 11.68 2.69
C GLY A 123 -7.97 10.49 1.75
N ALA A 124 -7.78 9.32 2.34
CA ALA A 124 -7.82 8.03 1.67
C ALA A 124 -8.69 7.04 2.44
N ASN A 125 -9.15 6.02 1.73
CA ASN A 125 -9.80 4.87 2.34
C ASN A 125 -8.73 3.83 2.72
N PHE A 126 -8.84 3.31 3.93
CA PHE A 126 -7.96 2.28 4.47
C PHE A 126 -8.81 1.08 4.89
N GLN A 127 -8.42 -0.11 4.48
CA GLN A 127 -8.97 -1.36 4.97
C GLN A 127 -8.09 -1.88 6.10
N PHE A 128 -8.71 -2.30 7.19
CA PHE A 128 -8.07 -2.90 8.34
C PHE A 128 -8.09 -4.42 8.24
N PHE A 129 -7.22 -5.06 9.02
CA PHE A 129 -6.97 -6.50 8.95
C PHE A 129 -8.18 -7.36 9.36
N ASP A 130 -9.09 -6.82 10.17
CA ASP A 130 -10.39 -7.45 10.48
C ASP A 130 -11.44 -7.28 9.34
N GLY A 131 -11.08 -6.59 8.26
CA GLY A 131 -11.92 -6.37 7.09
C GLY A 131 -12.74 -5.07 7.09
N HIS A 132 -12.80 -4.31 8.19
CA HIS A 132 -13.51 -3.02 8.16
C HIS A 132 -12.71 -1.97 7.38
N SER A 133 -13.39 -0.94 6.90
CA SER A 133 -12.76 0.17 6.19
C SER A 133 -13.07 1.50 6.88
N LYS A 134 -12.09 2.41 6.88
CA LYS A 134 -12.22 3.75 7.44
C LYS A 134 -11.55 4.77 6.54
N TRP A 135 -12.21 5.91 6.37
CA TRP A 135 -11.58 7.09 5.77
C TRP A 135 -10.68 7.78 6.80
N ILE A 136 -9.45 8.09 6.43
CA ILE A 136 -8.52 8.83 7.28
C ILE A 136 -8.00 10.04 6.51
N ARG A 137 -8.05 11.21 7.17
CA ARG A 137 -7.49 12.46 6.64
C ARG A 137 -5.98 12.31 6.48
N ALA A 138 -5.49 12.58 5.28
CA ALA A 138 -4.07 12.71 5.01
C ALA A 138 -3.61 14.13 5.39
N ARG A 139 -2.42 14.24 5.98
CA ARG A 139 -1.84 15.54 6.38
C ARG A 139 -0.96 16.19 5.33
N HIS A 140 -0.70 15.51 4.22
CA HIS A 140 0.18 16.01 3.16
C HIS A 140 -0.62 16.80 2.11
N THR A 141 0.02 17.77 1.46
CA THR A 141 -0.59 18.55 0.35
C THR A 141 -0.48 17.79 -0.98
N ALA A 142 -1.19 18.26 -2.02
CA ALA A 142 -1.07 17.68 -3.36
C ALA A 142 0.36 17.72 -3.92
N GLN A 143 1.14 18.75 -3.56
CA GLN A 143 2.54 18.86 -3.94
C GLN A 143 3.41 17.82 -3.22
N GLN A 144 3.05 17.46 -1.99
CA GLN A 144 3.73 16.45 -1.17
C GLN A 144 3.24 15.02 -1.42
N ALA A 145 2.22 14.82 -2.26
CA ALA A 145 1.68 13.50 -2.62
C ALA A 145 2.61 12.77 -3.61
N ARG A 146 3.89 12.67 -3.24
CA ARG A 146 4.98 12.06 -4.00
C ARG A 146 5.80 11.19 -3.06
N ILE A 147 6.27 10.06 -3.56
CA ILE A 147 7.09 9.12 -2.78
C ILE A 147 8.19 9.88 -2.02
N GLY A 148 8.25 9.64 -0.72
CA GLY A 148 9.22 10.24 0.20
C GLY A 148 8.89 11.66 0.69
N GLN A 149 7.80 12.28 0.24
CA GLN A 149 7.42 13.65 0.63
C GLN A 149 6.21 13.73 1.57
N CYS A 150 5.49 12.62 1.76
CA CYS A 150 4.27 12.53 2.58
C CYS A 150 4.54 11.92 3.97
N LEU A 151 5.68 12.23 4.57
CA LEU A 151 6.07 11.71 5.89
C LEU A 151 5.01 12.06 6.95
N ASP A 152 4.78 11.12 7.87
CA ASP A 152 3.84 11.24 8.99
C ASP A 152 2.40 11.57 8.57
N THR A 153 1.98 11.20 7.36
CA THR A 153 0.64 11.57 6.88
C THR A 153 -0.50 10.75 7.51
N VAL A 154 -0.23 9.51 7.92
CA VAL A 154 -1.12 8.62 8.68
C VAL A 154 -0.39 8.20 9.96
N PRO A 155 -1.08 8.11 11.13
CA PRO A 155 -0.47 7.66 12.36
C PRO A 155 0.24 6.30 12.21
N LYS A 156 1.53 6.26 12.60
CA LYS A 156 2.42 5.11 12.39
C LYS A 156 1.91 3.81 13.00
N HIS A 157 1.24 3.89 14.15
CA HIS A 157 0.70 2.72 14.83
C HIS A 157 -0.26 1.90 13.97
N TYR A 158 -0.93 2.53 12.99
CA TYR A 158 -1.84 1.82 12.09
C TYR A 158 -1.13 0.84 11.14
N PHE A 159 0.20 0.94 11.00
CA PHE A 159 1.01 0.02 10.20
C PHE A 159 1.75 -1.01 11.05
N CYS A 160 1.43 -1.07 12.35
CA CYS A 160 2.04 -1.98 13.32
C CYS A 160 1.05 -3.11 13.65
N PRO A 161 1.40 -4.39 13.42
CA PRO A 161 0.51 -5.52 13.71
C PRO A 161 0.34 -5.77 15.22
N LYS A 162 1.31 -5.29 16.01
CA LYS A 162 1.35 -5.30 17.46
C LYS A 162 2.19 -4.13 17.96
N VAL A 163 2.10 -3.82 19.25
CA VAL A 163 2.91 -2.78 19.88
C VAL A 163 3.36 -3.26 21.26
N PRO A 164 4.67 -3.38 21.52
CA PRO A 164 5.76 -3.07 20.61
C PRO A 164 5.94 -4.12 19.50
N PHE A 165 6.55 -3.74 18.36
CA PHE A 165 6.92 -4.66 17.26
C PHE A 165 8.44 -4.73 17.05
N PRO A 166 9.22 -5.16 18.08
CA PRO A 166 10.68 -5.08 18.07
C PRO A 166 11.35 -6.00 17.04
N GLU A 167 10.65 -7.01 16.53
CA GLU A 167 11.20 -7.98 15.58
C GLU A 167 11.42 -7.37 14.19
N SER A 168 10.78 -6.25 13.87
CA SER A 168 10.94 -5.56 12.59
C SER A 168 12.08 -4.55 12.62
N ARG A 169 13.08 -4.74 11.75
CA ARG A 169 14.17 -3.77 11.58
C ARG A 169 13.71 -2.44 10.99
N MET A 170 12.66 -2.44 10.18
CA MET A 170 12.15 -1.23 9.51
C MET A 170 11.07 -0.52 10.33
N TYR A 171 10.17 -1.28 10.96
CA TYR A 171 9.00 -0.75 11.66
C TYR A 171 9.20 -0.68 13.18
N GLY A 172 10.16 -1.41 13.75
CA GLY A 172 10.30 -1.54 15.20
C GLY A 172 10.51 -0.22 15.94
N ALA A 173 11.24 0.74 15.35
CA ALA A 173 11.42 2.07 15.93
C ALA A 173 10.13 2.91 15.93
N ALA A 174 9.27 2.72 14.93
CA ALA A 174 7.99 3.43 14.84
C ALA A 174 6.86 2.73 15.61
N CYS A 175 7.01 1.45 15.89
CA CYS A 175 6.05 0.60 16.59
C CYS A 175 6.48 0.35 18.04
N GLN A 176 6.98 1.37 18.75
CA GLN A 176 7.42 1.24 20.15
C GLN A 176 6.27 1.50 21.14
N SER A 177 5.41 2.46 20.84
CA SER A 177 4.23 2.81 21.62
C SER A 177 3.10 3.23 20.70
N ALA A 178 1.87 2.88 21.06
CA ALA A 178 0.68 3.46 20.46
C ALA A 178 0.49 4.87 21.05
N PRO A 179 -0.23 5.77 20.36
CA PRO A 179 -0.62 7.06 20.94
C PRO A 179 -1.38 6.89 22.27
#